data_AF-A0AA42Y1U2-F1
#
_entry.id   AF-A0AA42Y1U2-F1
#
_cell.length_a   1.000
_cell.length_b   1.000
_cell.length_c   1.000
_cell.angle_alpha   90.00
_cell.angle_beta   90.00
_cell.angle_gamma   90.00
#
_symmetry.space_group_name_H-M   'P 1'
#
loop_
_entity.id
_entity.type
_entity.pdbx_description
1 polymer ?
#
loop_
_entity_poly.entity_id
_entity_poly.type
_entity_poly.pdbx_seq_one_letter_code
_entity_poly.pdbx_strand_id
1 'polypeptide(L)'
;MSTDQDALLLASAKVALPPPGVTWADLPDPDSEAAELHERYCTACHALATPQIHSAADWPRVFRRMWLRMEGLPGPNRVPIPSSAERTVMLRYFIEHAIRVSDVTLPPGPDRAVYVAVCSRCHELADPRQYPSADWQAVVERMDGYLATMLNQPLTPEEQAKIVAYLDTASAARSGT
;
A
#
# COMPACT_ATOMS: atom_id res chain seq x y z
N MET A 1 29.54 11.37 10.55
CA MET A 1 28.16 11.65 10.09
C MET A 1 27.24 11.26 11.23
N SER A 2 26.30 12.15 11.59
CA SER A 2 25.51 12.02 12.83
C SER A 2 24.50 10.87 12.74
N THR A 3 24.28 10.18 13.86
CA THR A 3 23.31 9.10 14.07
C THR A 3 21.89 9.46 13.59
N ASP A 4 21.53 10.75 13.65
CA ASP A 4 20.22 11.25 13.21
C ASP A 4 20.04 11.18 11.69
N GLN A 5 21.12 11.41 10.93
CA GLN A 5 21.09 11.36 9.47
C GLN A 5 20.96 9.91 8.98
N ASP A 6 21.62 8.98 9.66
CA ASP A 6 21.51 7.55 9.38
C ASP A 6 20.11 7.01 9.74
N ALA A 7 19.52 7.48 10.84
CA ALA A 7 18.15 7.15 11.22
C ALA A 7 17.12 7.63 10.18
N LEU A 8 17.27 8.87 9.69
CA LEU A 8 16.40 9.42 8.66
C LEU A 8 16.55 8.67 7.32
N LEU A 9 17.78 8.31 6.95
CA LEU A 9 18.04 7.53 5.74
C LEU A 9 17.41 6.13 5.83
N LEU A 10 17.52 5.47 6.99
CA LEU A 10 16.92 4.18 7.22
C LEU A 10 15.39 4.24 7.20
N ALA A 11 14.78 5.26 7.81
CA ALA A 11 13.34 5.48 7.74
C ALA A 11 12.87 5.71 6.29
N SER A 12 13.61 6.54 5.54
CA SER A 12 13.34 6.79 4.12
C SER A 12 13.43 5.51 3.27
N ALA A 13 14.40 4.64 3.56
CA ALA A 13 14.53 3.35 2.89
C ALA A 13 13.37 2.39 3.23
N LYS A 14 12.90 2.39 4.48
CA LYS A 14 11.77 1.55 4.92
C LYS A 14 10.44 1.96 4.29
N VAL A 15 10.20 3.26 4.10
CA VAL A 15 9.00 3.77 3.39
C VAL A 15 8.92 3.25 1.96
N ALA A 16 10.06 2.95 1.33
CA ALA A 16 10.10 2.40 -0.02
C ALA A 16 9.89 0.88 -0.10
N LEU A 17 9.75 0.20 1.05
CA LEU A 17 9.49 -1.24 1.14
C LEU A 17 8.02 -1.50 1.48
N PRO A 18 7.44 -2.60 0.99
CA PRO A 18 6.11 -2.99 1.41
C PRO A 18 6.09 -3.30 2.92
N PRO A 19 4.95 -3.09 3.59
CA PRO A 19 4.81 -3.46 5.00
C PRO A 19 5.05 -4.97 5.20
N PRO A 20 5.66 -5.39 6.31
CA PRO A 20 5.86 -6.79 6.60
C PRO A 20 4.53 -7.48 6.97
N GLY A 21 4.52 -8.81 6.88
CA GLY A 21 3.44 -9.65 7.42
C GLY A 21 2.31 -9.99 6.45
N VAL A 22 2.33 -9.46 5.22
CA VAL A 22 1.45 -9.93 4.14
C VAL A 22 1.91 -11.32 3.70
N THR A 23 0.98 -12.28 3.71
CA THR A 23 1.19 -13.64 3.22
C THR A 23 0.45 -13.85 1.90
N TRP A 24 0.76 -14.94 1.21
CA TRP A 24 0.09 -15.32 -0.02
C TRP A 24 -1.44 -15.45 0.16
N ALA A 25 -1.90 -15.95 1.31
CA ALA A 25 -3.33 -16.10 1.59
C ALA A 25 -4.08 -14.76 1.75
N ASP A 26 -3.36 -13.66 1.96
CA ASP A 26 -3.93 -12.31 2.07
C ASP A 26 -4.09 -11.62 0.70
N LEU A 27 -3.60 -12.25 -0.37
CA LEU A 27 -3.72 -11.71 -1.72
C LEU A 27 -5.14 -11.92 -2.27
N PRO A 28 -5.68 -10.96 -3.05
CA PRO A 28 -6.86 -11.20 -3.87
C PRO A 28 -6.67 -12.41 -4.79
N ASP A 29 -7.68 -13.27 -4.97
CA ASP A 29 -7.58 -14.46 -5.83
C ASP A 29 -6.25 -15.22 -5.68
N PRO A 30 -5.94 -15.74 -4.47
CA PRO A 30 -4.61 -16.26 -4.14
C PRO A 30 -4.22 -17.47 -5.00
N ASP A 31 -5.20 -18.26 -5.44
CA ASP A 31 -5.00 -19.41 -6.33
C ASP A 31 -4.77 -19.04 -7.81
N SER A 32 -4.73 -17.74 -8.14
CA SER A 32 -4.48 -17.29 -9.52
C SER A 32 -3.02 -17.47 -9.94
N GLU A 33 -2.80 -17.68 -11.24
CA GLU A 33 -1.46 -17.68 -11.85
C GLU A 33 -0.68 -16.39 -11.49
N ALA A 34 -1.38 -15.26 -11.45
CA ALA A 34 -0.75 -13.97 -11.16
C ALA A 34 -0.25 -13.89 -9.71
N ALA A 35 -1.02 -14.39 -8.74
CA ALA A 35 -0.63 -14.43 -7.34
C ALA A 35 0.58 -15.36 -7.12
N GLU A 36 0.60 -16.52 -7.79
CA GLU A 36 1.74 -17.45 -7.74
C GLU A 36 3.02 -16.83 -8.32
N LEU A 37 2.93 -16.21 -9.50
CA LEU A 37 4.06 -15.53 -10.14
C LEU A 37 4.57 -14.39 -9.25
N HIS A 38 3.66 -13.61 -8.67
CA HIS A 38 4.01 -12.52 -7.78
C HIS A 38 4.78 -13.01 -6.56
N GLU A 39 4.30 -14.06 -5.87
CA GLU A 39 5.03 -14.65 -4.75
C GLU A 39 6.42 -15.14 -5.17
N ARG A 40 6.49 -15.91 -6.26
CA ARG A 40 7.72 -16.52 -6.78
C ARG A 40 8.82 -15.49 -7.06
N TYR A 41 8.47 -14.36 -7.67
CA TYR A 41 9.47 -13.37 -8.11
C TYR A 41 9.70 -12.24 -7.10
N CYS A 42 8.66 -11.77 -6.42
CA CYS A 42 8.75 -10.53 -5.64
C CYS A 42 9.18 -10.77 -4.19
N THR A 43 9.06 -12.00 -3.67
CA THR A 43 9.55 -12.35 -2.32
C THR A 43 11.05 -12.63 -2.27
N ALA A 44 11.72 -12.68 -3.42
CA ALA A 44 13.16 -12.96 -3.49
C ALA A 44 14.04 -11.88 -2.82
N CYS A 45 13.50 -10.67 -2.61
CA CYS A 45 14.26 -9.52 -2.09
C CYS A 45 13.65 -8.88 -0.83
N HIS A 46 12.33 -8.84 -0.71
CA HIS A 46 11.61 -8.15 0.36
C HIS A 46 10.27 -8.82 0.65
N ALA A 47 9.54 -8.33 1.66
CA ALA A 47 8.19 -8.81 1.97
C ALA A 47 7.23 -8.69 0.78
N LEU A 48 6.19 -9.50 0.78
CA LEU A 48 5.16 -9.51 -0.26
C LEU A 48 4.37 -8.19 -0.24
N ALA A 49 4.12 -7.60 -1.41
CA ALA A 49 3.31 -6.39 -1.53
C ALA A 49 1.85 -6.76 -1.84
N THR A 50 0.87 -6.10 -1.23
CA THR A 50 -0.54 -6.25 -1.65
C THR A 50 -0.86 -5.26 -2.78
N PRO A 51 -1.70 -5.64 -3.77
CA PRO A 51 -2.26 -4.72 -4.77
C PRO A 51 -2.94 -3.48 -4.18
N GLN A 52 -3.39 -3.57 -2.92
CA GLN A 52 -4.09 -2.49 -2.21
C GLN A 52 -3.17 -1.37 -1.67
N ILE A 53 -1.87 -1.37 -1.98
CA ILE A 53 -0.94 -0.30 -1.53
C ILE A 53 -0.94 0.91 -2.46
N HIS A 54 -1.15 0.71 -3.77
CA HIS A 54 -1.09 1.76 -4.78
C HIS A 54 -2.31 1.73 -5.69
N SER A 55 -2.58 2.87 -6.33
CA SER A 55 -3.64 2.97 -7.32
C SER A 55 -3.27 2.22 -8.61
N ALA A 56 -4.29 1.90 -9.39
CA ALA A 56 -4.14 1.28 -10.70
C ALA A 56 -3.19 2.07 -11.62
N ALA A 57 -3.19 3.40 -11.52
CA ALA A 57 -2.35 4.28 -12.32
C ALA A 57 -0.86 4.23 -11.90
N ASP A 58 -0.58 3.92 -10.63
CA ASP A 58 0.78 3.90 -10.08
C ASP A 58 1.50 2.57 -10.27
N TRP A 59 0.78 1.45 -10.29
CA TRP A 59 1.36 0.11 -10.40
C TRP A 59 2.33 -0.08 -11.59
N PRO A 60 2.06 0.42 -12.82
CA PRO A 60 3.01 0.34 -13.92
C PRO A 60 4.39 0.93 -13.60
N ARG A 61 4.43 2.04 -12.84
CA ARG A 61 5.68 2.69 -12.44
C ARG A 61 6.41 1.88 -11.37
N VAL A 62 5.68 1.35 -10.39
CA VAL A 62 6.24 0.54 -9.29
C VAL A 62 6.88 -0.72 -9.85
N PHE A 63 6.16 -1.47 -10.67
CA PHE A 63 6.68 -2.68 -11.29
C PHE A 63 7.89 -2.39 -12.20
N ARG A 64 7.85 -1.32 -13.00
CA ARG A 64 9.00 -0.90 -13.82
C ARG A 64 10.26 -0.69 -12.99
N ARG A 65 10.13 -0.05 -11.84
CA ARG A 65 11.26 0.15 -10.91
C ARG A 65 11.80 -1.19 -10.40
N MET A 66 10.93 -2.14 -10.08
CA MET A 66 11.34 -3.46 -9.58
C MET A 66 12.01 -4.30 -10.65
N TRP A 67 11.46 -4.37 -11.86
CA TRP A 67 12.09 -5.12 -12.97
C TRP A 67 13.49 -4.59 -13.28
N LEU A 68 13.66 -3.27 -13.38
CA LEU A 68 14.97 -2.65 -13.59
C LEU A 68 15.96 -2.97 -12.46
N ARG A 69 15.47 -2.99 -11.20
CA ARG A 69 16.30 -3.36 -10.06
C ARG A 69 16.70 -4.83 -10.13
N MET A 70 15.78 -5.75 -10.44
CA MET A 70 16.06 -7.18 -10.57
C MET A 70 17.09 -7.45 -11.68
N GLU A 71 16.93 -6.81 -12.84
CA GLU A 71 17.84 -6.92 -13.99
C GLU A 71 19.24 -6.36 -13.69
N GLY A 72 19.33 -5.34 -12.84
CA GLY A 72 20.59 -4.69 -12.47
C GLY A 72 21.40 -5.38 -11.37
N LEU A 73 20.90 -6.46 -10.75
CA LEU A 73 21.60 -7.13 -9.64
C LEU A 73 22.82 -7.95 -10.15
N PRO A 74 24.03 -7.71 -9.61
CA PRO A 74 25.24 -8.39 -10.07
C PRO A 74 25.47 -9.74 -9.36
N GLY A 75 26.11 -10.66 -10.08
CA GLY A 75 26.77 -11.84 -9.53
C GLY A 75 25.92 -12.66 -8.55
N PRO A 76 26.37 -12.85 -7.30
CA PRO A 76 25.73 -13.73 -6.32
C PRO A 76 24.37 -13.22 -5.82
N ASN A 77 24.02 -11.96 -6.09
CA ASN A 77 22.74 -11.36 -5.68
C ASN A 77 21.67 -11.42 -6.78
N ARG A 78 21.93 -12.18 -7.87
CA ARG A 78 20.94 -12.36 -8.93
C ARG A 78 19.71 -13.09 -8.41
N VAL A 79 18.56 -12.62 -8.85
CA VAL A 79 17.25 -13.24 -8.57
C VAL A 79 16.62 -13.73 -9.87
N PRO A 80 15.67 -14.67 -9.81
CA PRO A 80 14.89 -15.06 -10.98
C PRO A 80 14.21 -13.85 -11.63
N ILE A 81 14.28 -13.75 -12.95
CA ILE A 81 13.68 -12.64 -13.71
C ILE A 81 12.45 -13.17 -14.47
N PRO A 82 11.26 -12.56 -14.29
CA PRO A 82 10.07 -12.96 -15.04
C PRO A 82 10.21 -12.61 -16.52
N SER A 83 9.68 -13.49 -17.37
CA SER A 83 9.49 -13.25 -18.80
C SER A 83 8.52 -12.10 -19.06
N SER A 84 8.53 -11.56 -20.29
CA SER A 84 7.61 -10.47 -20.65
C SER A 84 6.14 -10.85 -20.48
N ALA A 85 5.76 -12.10 -20.75
CA ALA A 85 4.39 -12.58 -20.57
C ALA A 85 3.99 -12.62 -19.08
N GLU A 86 4.85 -13.16 -18.22
CA GLU A 86 4.61 -13.23 -16.76
C GLU A 86 4.52 -11.82 -16.15
N ARG A 87 5.35 -10.88 -16.61
CA ARG A 87 5.27 -9.46 -16.20
C ARG A 87 3.91 -8.85 -16.52
N THR A 88 3.37 -9.13 -17.70
CA THR A 88 2.04 -8.65 -18.09
C THR A 88 0.94 -9.26 -17.22
N VAL A 89 1.01 -10.57 -16.93
CA VAL A 89 0.06 -11.26 -16.05
C VAL A 89 0.04 -10.62 -14.66
N MET A 90 1.22 -10.46 -14.03
CA MET A 90 1.32 -9.84 -12.71
C MET A 90 0.86 -8.38 -12.71
N LEU A 91 1.27 -7.57 -13.69
CA LEU A 91 0.89 -6.16 -13.74
C LEU A 91 -0.64 -6.00 -13.87
N ARG A 92 -1.28 -6.80 -14.72
CA ARG A 92 -2.74 -6.73 -14.90
C ARG A 92 -3.46 -7.04 -13.60
N TYR A 93 -3.06 -8.10 -12.91
CA TYR A 93 -3.61 -8.48 -11.61
C TYR A 93 -3.48 -7.34 -10.58
N PHE A 94 -2.31 -6.69 -10.48
CA PHE A 94 -2.14 -5.55 -9.57
C PHE A 94 -2.99 -4.34 -9.92
N ILE A 95 -3.20 -4.06 -11.21
CA ILE A 95 -4.08 -2.98 -11.67
C ILE A 95 -5.54 -3.30 -11.34
N GLU A 96 -5.97 -4.55 -11.55
CA GLU A 96 -7.34 -5.01 -11.34
C GLU A 96 -7.75 -5.00 -9.86
N HIS A 97 -6.81 -5.37 -8.97
CA HIS A 97 -7.05 -5.37 -7.53
C HIS A 97 -6.43 -4.16 -6.81
N ALA A 98 -6.13 -3.09 -7.54
CA ALA A 98 -5.52 -1.90 -6.97
C ALA A 98 -6.43 -1.23 -5.94
N ILE A 99 -5.83 -0.42 -5.05
CA ILE A 99 -6.63 0.42 -4.16
C ILE A 99 -7.48 1.38 -4.98
N ARG A 100 -8.75 1.47 -4.62
CA ARG A 100 -9.60 2.54 -5.13
C ARG A 100 -9.20 3.83 -4.43
N VAL A 101 -8.65 4.77 -5.19
CA VAL A 101 -8.32 6.10 -4.70
C VAL A 101 -9.47 7.07 -4.93
N SER A 102 -9.57 8.08 -4.08
CA SER A 102 -10.59 9.12 -4.24
C SER A 102 -10.33 9.94 -5.51
N ASP A 103 -11.37 10.18 -6.30
CA ASP A 103 -11.38 10.98 -7.53
C ASP A 103 -11.35 12.50 -7.25
N VAL A 104 -10.46 12.93 -6.35
CA VAL A 104 -10.21 14.32 -5.91
C VAL A 104 -11.28 14.89 -4.96
N THR A 105 -12.52 14.39 -4.94
CA THR A 105 -13.56 14.89 -4.03
C THR A 105 -13.97 13.86 -2.98
N LEU A 106 -13.21 13.81 -1.90
CA LEU A 106 -13.59 13.11 -0.67
C LEU A 106 -14.94 13.64 -0.12
N PRO A 107 -15.84 12.76 0.37
CA PRO A 107 -17.08 13.19 1.01
C PRO A 107 -16.82 14.24 2.11
N PRO A 108 -17.60 15.33 2.19
CA PRO A 108 -17.47 16.27 3.28
C PRO A 108 -17.86 15.61 4.60
N GLY A 109 -17.23 16.03 5.69
CA GLY A 109 -17.55 15.51 7.02
C GLY A 109 -16.64 16.12 8.08
N PRO A 110 -17.04 16.01 9.38
CA PRO A 110 -16.13 16.26 10.47
C PRO A 110 -14.89 15.38 10.31
N ASP A 111 -13.74 15.88 10.75
CA ASP A 111 -12.47 15.14 10.77
C ASP A 111 -11.87 14.70 9.42
N ARG A 112 -12.50 15.05 8.29
CA ARG A 112 -11.90 14.90 6.94
C ARG A 112 -10.47 15.43 6.88
N ALA A 113 -10.21 16.58 7.49
CA ALA A 113 -8.90 17.21 7.50
C ALA A 113 -7.84 16.36 8.22
N VAL A 114 -8.22 15.67 9.30
CA VAL A 114 -7.33 14.76 10.05
C VAL A 114 -7.01 13.54 9.18
N TYR A 115 -8.03 12.92 8.59
CA TYR A 115 -7.84 11.82 7.64
C TYR A 115 -6.88 12.19 6.51
N VAL A 116 -7.10 13.34 5.85
CA VAL A 116 -6.23 13.81 4.78
C VAL A 116 -4.80 14.02 5.27
N ALA A 117 -4.61 14.74 6.38
CA ALA A 117 -3.28 15.10 6.87
C ALA A 117 -2.45 13.90 7.37
N VAL A 118 -3.11 12.86 7.88
CA VAL A 118 -2.46 11.66 8.40
C VAL A 118 -2.25 10.62 7.30
N CYS A 119 -3.30 10.27 6.56
CA CYS A 119 -3.26 9.12 5.67
C CYS A 119 -2.58 9.42 4.31
N SER A 120 -2.39 10.69 3.95
CA SER A 120 -1.66 11.08 2.71
C SER A 120 -0.14 11.10 2.86
N ARG A 121 0.40 10.76 4.04
CA ARG A 121 1.84 10.81 4.32
C ARG A 121 2.66 9.79 3.54
N CYS A 122 2.04 8.69 3.08
CA CYS A 122 2.75 7.57 2.46
C CYS A 122 2.31 7.29 1.02
N HIS A 123 1.00 7.31 0.75
CA HIS A 123 0.42 6.99 -0.56
C HIS A 123 -0.84 7.83 -0.83
N GLU A 124 -1.42 7.68 -2.02
CA GLU A 124 -2.69 8.32 -2.38
C GLU A 124 -3.83 7.91 -1.43
N LEU A 125 -4.77 8.83 -1.18
CA LEU A 125 -5.87 8.57 -0.25
C LEU A 125 -6.87 7.57 -0.82
N ALA A 126 -7.09 6.51 -0.06
CA ALA A 126 -8.20 5.58 -0.20
C ALA A 126 -9.53 6.30 -0.42
N ASP A 127 -10.39 5.79 -1.31
CA ASP A 127 -11.80 6.17 -1.35
C ASP A 127 -12.50 5.56 -0.13
N PRO A 128 -13.13 6.36 0.75
CA PRO A 128 -13.88 5.84 1.90
C PRO A 128 -15.01 4.88 1.50
N ARG A 129 -15.48 4.95 0.25
CA ARG A 129 -16.56 4.09 -0.28
C ARG A 129 -16.07 2.73 -0.79
N GLN A 130 -14.76 2.44 -0.72
CA GLN A 130 -14.24 1.16 -1.19
C GLN A 130 -14.54 -0.01 -0.25
N TYR A 131 -14.72 0.29 1.04
CA TYR A 131 -15.05 -0.67 2.09
C TYR A 131 -16.33 -0.24 2.81
N PRO A 132 -17.12 -1.18 3.35
CA PRO A 132 -18.22 -0.84 4.24
C PRO A 132 -17.67 -0.24 5.56
N SER A 133 -18.49 0.62 6.18
CA SER A 133 -18.29 1.18 7.53
C SER A 133 -17.59 0.24 8.52
N ALA A 134 -18.10 -1.00 8.63
CA ALA A 134 -17.66 -1.97 9.63
C ALA A 134 -16.19 -2.41 9.47
N ASP A 135 -15.61 -2.27 8.27
CA ASP A 135 -14.26 -2.74 7.98
C ASP A 135 -13.19 -1.67 8.28
N TRP A 136 -13.59 -0.39 8.37
CA TRP A 136 -12.64 0.72 8.50
C TRP A 136 -11.84 0.71 9.80
N GLN A 137 -12.44 0.23 10.91
CA GLN A 137 -11.72 0.05 12.18
C GLN A 137 -10.46 -0.81 11.98
N ALA A 138 -10.63 -1.99 11.39
CA ALA A 138 -9.53 -2.94 11.17
C ALA A 138 -8.49 -2.41 10.17
N VAL A 139 -8.93 -1.64 9.15
CA VAL A 139 -8.01 -0.99 8.21
C VAL A 139 -7.15 0.05 8.91
N VAL A 140 -7.76 0.92 9.74
CA VAL A 140 -7.03 1.97 10.45
C VAL A 140 -6.06 1.39 11.48
N GLU A 141 -6.46 0.36 12.23
CA GLU A 141 -5.57 -0.35 13.16
C GLU A 141 -4.35 -0.97 12.46
N ARG A 142 -4.55 -1.54 11.27
CA ARG A 142 -3.45 -2.06 10.46
C ARG A 142 -2.51 -0.95 10.00
N MET A 143 -3.06 0.17 9.51
CA MET A 143 -2.26 1.32 9.08
C MET A 143 -1.49 1.94 10.26
N ASP A 144 -2.08 2.01 11.45
CA ASP A 144 -1.40 2.47 12.66
C ASP A 144 -0.16 1.61 12.97
N GLY A 145 -0.30 0.28 12.91
CA GLY A 145 0.85 -0.63 13.04
C GLY A 145 1.96 -0.38 12.01
N TYR A 146 1.60 -0.03 10.77
CA TYR A 146 2.57 0.35 9.74
C TYR A 146 3.21 1.72 10.01
N LEU A 147 2.45 2.71 10.48
CA LEU A 147 2.99 4.01 10.88
C LEU A 147 3.98 3.88 12.05
N ALA A 148 3.66 3.05 13.04
CA ALA A 148 4.55 2.72 14.15
C ALA A 148 5.86 2.06 13.67
N THR A 149 5.76 1.12 12.74
CA THR A 149 6.93 0.33 12.28
C THR A 149 7.81 1.08 11.29
N MET A 150 7.21 1.82 10.36
CA MET A 150 7.90 2.44 9.23
C MET A 150 8.33 3.88 9.52
N LEU A 151 7.48 4.65 10.22
CA LEU A 151 7.72 6.06 10.52
C LEU A 151 8.07 6.32 11.99
N ASN A 152 7.93 5.33 12.88
CA ASN A 152 8.03 5.51 14.33
C ASN A 152 7.07 6.61 14.83
N GLN A 153 5.88 6.68 14.23
CA GLN A 153 4.86 7.69 14.49
C GLN A 153 3.47 7.04 14.53
N PRO A 154 3.15 6.25 15.58
CA PRO A 154 1.80 5.72 15.74
C PRO A 154 0.77 6.85 15.86
N LEU A 155 -0.47 6.55 15.51
CA LEU A 155 -1.61 7.41 15.73
C LEU A 155 -1.84 7.62 17.23
N THR A 156 -2.23 8.83 17.60
CA THR A 156 -2.82 9.06 18.91
C THR A 156 -4.23 8.44 18.96
N PRO A 157 -4.74 8.07 20.16
CA PRO A 157 -6.12 7.59 20.30
C PRO A 157 -7.17 8.57 19.75
N GLU A 158 -6.90 9.88 19.84
CA GLU A 158 -7.77 10.91 19.29
C GLU A 158 -7.77 10.90 17.75
N GLU A 159 -6.59 10.83 17.12
CA GLU A 159 -6.48 10.73 15.66
C GLU A 159 -7.16 9.46 15.14
N GLN A 160 -6.92 8.32 15.78
CA GLN A 160 -7.54 7.05 15.40
C GLN A 160 -9.06 7.15 15.44
N ALA A 161 -9.64 7.66 16.53
CA ALA A 161 -11.08 7.82 16.68
C ALA A 161 -11.67 8.76 15.61
N LYS A 162 -11.01 9.88 15.34
CA LYS A 162 -11.42 10.87 14.33
C LYS A 162 -11.40 10.29 12.91
N ILE A 163 -10.35 9.55 12.58
CA ILE A 163 -10.19 8.93 11.26
C ILE A 163 -11.26 7.86 11.04
N VAL A 164 -11.48 6.98 12.02
CA VAL A 164 -12.51 5.93 11.94
C VAL A 164 -13.90 6.56 11.81
N ALA A 165 -14.23 7.58 12.62
CA ALA A 165 -15.52 8.26 12.56
C ALA A 165 -15.79 8.92 11.20
N TYR A 166 -14.76 9.56 10.62
CA TYR A 166 -14.86 10.12 9.28
C TYR A 166 -15.10 9.03 8.22
N LEU A 167 -14.31 7.95 8.23
CA LEU A 167 -14.39 6.88 7.25
C LEU A 167 -15.72 6.11 7.33
N ASP A 168 -16.22 5.88 8.54
CA ASP A 168 -17.53 5.29 8.80
C ASP A 168 -18.64 6.10 8.09
N THR A 169 -18.70 7.40 8.38
CA THR A 169 -19.70 8.31 7.79
C THR A 169 -19.52 8.45 6.27
N ALA A 170 -18.29 8.62 5.81
CA ALA A 170 -17.96 8.87 4.42
C ALA A 170 -18.19 7.64 3.53
N SER A 171 -18.10 6.43 4.06
CA SER A 171 -18.37 5.19 3.33
C SER A 171 -19.83 5.07 2.87
N ALA A 172 -20.76 5.62 3.67
CA ALA A 172 -22.19 5.63 3.37
C ALA A 172 -22.62 6.83 2.51
N ALA A 173 -21.74 7.81 2.30
CA ALA A 173 -22.05 9.00 1.52
C ALA A 173 -22.21 8.64 0.03
N ARG A 174 -23.34 9.04 -0.55
CA ARG A 174 -23.53 8.95 -2.00
C ARG A 174 -22.55 9.89 -2.69
N SER A 175 -22.01 9.48 -3.84
CA SER A 175 -21.29 10.39 -4.74
C SER A 175 -22.16 11.62 -4.98
N GLY A 176 -21.71 12.80 -4.56
CA GLY A 176 -22.39 14.04 -4.86
C GLY A 176 -22.44 14.23 -6.38
N THR A 177 -23.64 14.46 -6.91
CA THR A 177 -23.88 14.91 -8.29
C THR A 177 -23.25 16.27 -8.54
#